data_AF-A0A7K2QC69-F1
#
_entry.id   AF-A0A7K2QC69-F1
#
_cell.length_a   1.000
_cell.length_b   1.000
_cell.length_c   1.000
_cell.angle_alpha   90.00
_cell.angle_beta   90.00
_cell.angle_gamma   90.00
#
_symmetry.space_group_name_H-M   'P 1'
#
loop_
_entity.id
_entity.type
_entity.pdbx_description
1 polymer ?
#
loop_
_entity_poly.entity_id
_entity_poly.type
_entity_poly.pdbx_seq_one_letter_code
_entity_poly.pdbx_strand_id
1 'polypeptide(L)'
;LAATVDYLFGYDATTGVVADWMYDKLTETYVLDETNRAFLQEANPWALHGIAERLLEAESRGMWEKPDPQILESLRQVYLDTEGNLEAEAE
;
A
#
# COMPACT_ATOMS: atom_id res chain seq x y z
N LEU A 1 -15.65 -1.16 -1.41
CA LEU A 1 -14.36 -0.46 -1.49
C LEU A 1 -13.22 -1.40 -1.88
N ALA A 2 -13.02 -2.53 -1.19
CA ALA A 2 -12.01 -3.56 -1.55
C ALA A 2 -12.06 -4.02 -3.03
N ALA A 3 -13.24 -4.19 -3.62
CA ALA A 3 -13.37 -4.63 -5.00
C ALA A 3 -12.71 -3.67 -6.03
N THR A 4 -12.67 -2.35 -5.78
CA THR A 4 -12.04 -1.39 -6.69
C THR A 4 -10.51 -1.47 -6.64
N VAL A 5 -9.95 -1.89 -5.49
CA VAL A 5 -8.50 -2.10 -5.28
C VAL A 5 -8.02 -3.32 -6.04
N ASP A 6 -8.73 -4.44 -5.92
CA ASP A 6 -8.39 -5.69 -6.61
C ASP A 6 -8.42 -5.51 -8.13
N TYR A 7 -9.37 -4.71 -8.64
CA TYR A 7 -9.40 -4.39 -10.06
C TYR A 7 -8.21 -3.51 -10.49
N LEU A 8 -7.79 -2.53 -9.69
CA LEU A 8 -6.63 -1.69 -10.02
C LEU A 8 -5.31 -2.47 -9.97
N PHE A 9 -5.12 -3.33 -8.96
CA PHE A 9 -3.93 -4.20 -8.86
C PHE A 9 -3.89 -5.28 -9.95
N GLY A 10 -5.04 -5.89 -10.28
CA GLY A 10 -5.16 -6.89 -11.35
C GLY A 10 -4.95 -6.30 -12.75
N TYR A 11 -5.34 -5.04 -12.96
CA TYR A 11 -5.14 -4.36 -14.24
C TYR A 11 -3.67 -3.94 -14.44
N ASP A 12 -2.98 -3.51 -13.39
CA ASP A 12 -1.57 -3.10 -13.47
C ASP A 12 -0.63 -4.27 -13.82
N ALA A 13 -0.83 -5.43 -13.18
CA ALA A 13 -0.03 -6.63 -13.39
C ALA A 13 -0.02 -7.15 -14.84
N THR A 14 -0.95 -6.69 -15.69
CA THR A 14 -1.07 -7.13 -17.10
C THR A 14 -0.86 -6.01 -18.12
N THR A 15 -0.90 -4.74 -17.73
CA THR A 15 -0.93 -3.63 -18.68
C THR A 15 0.26 -2.66 -18.58
N GLY A 16 0.89 -2.54 -17.41
CA GLY A 16 2.05 -1.64 -17.22
C GLY A 16 1.73 -0.16 -17.48
N VAL A 17 0.48 0.27 -17.25
CA VAL A 17 -0.01 1.64 -17.56
C VAL A 17 -0.37 2.43 -16.30
N VAL A 18 0.02 1.95 -15.10
CA VAL A 18 -0.15 2.77 -13.89
C VAL A 18 0.89 3.89 -13.94
N ALA A 19 0.40 5.11 -14.11
CA ALA A 19 1.24 6.28 -14.09
C ALA A 19 1.73 6.56 -12.66
N ASP A 20 2.90 7.18 -12.54
CA ASP A 20 3.57 7.49 -11.28
C ASP A 20 2.64 8.13 -10.21
N TRP A 21 1.87 9.15 -10.61
CA TRP A 21 0.91 9.84 -9.74
C TRP A 21 -0.22 8.92 -9.21
N MET A 22 -0.51 7.82 -9.90
CA MET A 22 -1.52 6.86 -9.45
C MET A 22 -1.02 6.05 -8.27
N TYR A 23 0.28 5.75 -8.19
CA TYR A 23 0.88 5.12 -7.01
C TYR A 23 0.84 6.03 -5.79
N ASP A 24 1.11 7.33 -5.97
CA ASP A 24 0.92 8.32 -4.90
C ASP A 24 -0.53 8.29 -4.40
N LYS A 25 -1.51 8.31 -5.32
CA LYS A 25 -2.94 8.28 -4.97
C LYS A 25 -3.40 6.98 -4.32
N LEU A 26 -2.88 5.83 -4.75
CA LEU A 26 -3.16 4.55 -4.12
C LEU A 26 -2.62 4.54 -2.69
N THR A 27 -1.39 5.01 -2.49
CA THR A 27 -0.75 5.09 -1.18
C THR A 27 -1.53 6.01 -0.24
N GLU A 28 -1.83 7.23 -0.70
CA GLU A 28 -2.65 8.18 0.07
C GLU A 28 -4.00 7.58 0.48
N THR A 29 -4.71 6.94 -0.46
CA THR A 29 -6.08 6.49 -0.23
C THR A 29 -6.17 5.26 0.64
N TYR A 30 -5.29 4.27 0.45
CA TYR A 30 -5.44 2.96 1.09
C TYR A 30 -4.54 2.76 2.29
N VAL A 31 -3.43 3.50 2.37
CA VAL A 31 -2.44 3.33 3.43
C VAL A 31 -2.43 4.53 4.38
N LEU A 32 -2.49 5.76 3.85
CA LEU A 32 -2.30 6.97 4.65
C LEU A 32 -3.61 7.61 5.12
N ASP A 33 -4.71 7.42 4.40
CA ASP A 33 -6.03 7.88 4.84
C ASP A 33 -6.41 7.22 6.15
N GLU A 34 -6.65 8.03 7.19
CA GLU A 34 -6.87 7.56 8.56
C GLU A 34 -8.08 6.63 8.66
N THR A 35 -9.14 6.90 7.88
CA THR A 35 -10.37 6.11 7.91
C THR A 35 -10.15 4.73 7.30
N ASN A 36 -9.54 4.67 6.11
CA ASN A 36 -9.23 3.40 5.46
C ASN A 36 -8.17 2.60 6.23
N ARG A 37 -7.14 3.26 6.76
CA ARG A 37 -6.11 2.61 7.58
C ARG A 37 -6.73 1.98 8.83
N ALA A 38 -7.52 2.72 9.59
CA ALA A 38 -8.19 2.20 10.78
C ALA A 38 -9.12 1.02 10.43
N PHE A 39 -9.92 1.16 9.36
CA PHE A 39 -10.79 0.10 8.88
C PHE A 39 -10.01 -1.17 8.51
N LEU A 40 -8.95 -1.06 7.71
CA LEU A 40 -8.16 -2.21 7.29
C LEU A 40 -7.41 -2.84 8.47
N GLN A 41 -6.89 -2.03 9.39
CA GLN A 41 -6.16 -2.53 10.55
C GLN A 41 -7.07 -3.30 11.52
N GLU A 42 -8.33 -2.90 11.68
CA GLU A 42 -9.32 -3.65 12.48
C GLU A 42 -9.86 -4.88 11.73
N ALA A 43 -10.20 -4.73 10.45
CA ALA A 43 -10.88 -5.77 9.68
C ALA A 43 -9.93 -6.87 9.18
N ASN A 44 -8.73 -6.49 8.72
CA ASN A 44 -7.74 -7.39 8.15
C ASN A 44 -6.34 -6.74 8.13
N PRO A 45 -5.59 -6.76 9.25
CA PRO A 45 -4.27 -6.13 9.33
C PRO A 45 -3.24 -6.72 8.34
N TRP A 46 -3.39 -8.02 8.00
CA TRP A 46 -2.59 -8.67 6.96
C TRP A 46 -2.78 -8.04 5.56
N ALA A 47 -4.00 -7.58 5.25
CA ALA A 47 -4.26 -6.91 3.98
C ALA A 47 -3.61 -5.52 3.93
N LEU A 48 -3.63 -4.76 5.02
CA LEU A 48 -2.93 -3.47 5.09
C LEU A 48 -1.42 -3.65 4.88
N HIS A 49 -0.83 -4.63 5.56
CA HIS A 49 0.57 -4.99 5.40
C HIS A 49 0.90 -5.39 3.96
N GLY A 50 0.11 -6.28 3.35
CA GLY A 50 0.33 -6.72 1.98
C GLY A 50 0.16 -5.62 0.92
N ILE A 51 -0.75 -4.66 1.15
CA ILE A 51 -0.86 -3.46 0.28
C ILE A 51 0.41 -2.62 0.39
N ALA A 52 0.88 -2.37 1.61
CA ALA A 52 2.10 -1.59 1.83
C ALA A 52 3.33 -2.25 1.20
N GLU A 53 3.48 -3.56 1.37
CA GLU A 53 4.54 -4.37 0.76
C GLU A 53 4.55 -4.24 -0.77
N ARG A 54 3.39 -4.42 -1.43
CA ARG A 54 3.29 -4.35 -2.89
C ARG A 54 3.60 -2.96 -3.45
N LEU A 55 3.23 -1.88 -2.74
CA LEU A 55 3.55 -0.51 -3.15
C LEU A 55 5.06 -0.22 -3.02
N LEU A 56 5.70 -0.72 -1.95
CA LEU A 56 7.16 -0.65 -1.81
C LEU A 56 7.88 -1.51 -2.87
N GLU A 57 7.33 -2.67 -3.21
CA GLU A 57 7.82 -3.48 -4.31
C GLU A 57 7.76 -2.72 -5.64
N ALA A 58 6.68 -1.98 -5.90
CA ALA A 58 6.55 -1.15 -7.09
C ALA A 58 7.63 -0.07 -7.19
N GLU A 59 7.99 0.59 -6.09
CA GLU A 59 9.12 1.52 -6.03
C GLU A 59 10.45 0.81 -6.30
N SER A 60 10.71 -0.30 -5.60
CA SER A 60 11.97 -1.05 -5.75
C SER A 60 12.21 -1.61 -7.15
N ARG A 61 11.13 -1.90 -7.89
CA ARG A 61 11.15 -2.41 -9.27
C ARG A 61 11.13 -1.30 -10.32
N GLY A 62 11.08 -0.04 -9.92
CA GLY A 62 11.01 1.12 -10.81
C GLY A 62 9.68 1.25 -11.55
N MET A 63 8.61 0.65 -11.04
CA MET A 63 7.24 0.83 -11.56
C MET A 63 6.65 2.16 -11.06
N TRP A 64 6.99 2.54 -9.83
CA TRP A 64 6.81 3.87 -9.27
C TRP A 64 8.16 4.59 -9.31
N GLU A 65 8.41 5.35 -10.38
CA GLU A 65 9.72 5.92 -10.70
C GLU A 65 10.06 7.20 -9.91
N LYS A 66 9.06 8.04 -9.61
CA LYS A 66 9.25 9.36 -8.96
C LYS A 66 8.24 9.62 -7.84
N PRO A 67 8.18 8.72 -6.84
CA PRO A 67 7.36 8.94 -5.65
C PRO A 67 7.58 10.30 -5.01
N ASP A 68 6.51 10.91 -4.49
CA ASP A 68 6.68 11.97 -3.51
C ASP A 68 7.46 11.41 -2.30
N PRO A 69 8.61 12.00 -1.94
CA PRO A 69 9.46 11.48 -0.86
C PRO A 69 8.74 11.36 0.48
N GLN A 70 7.78 12.24 0.77
CA GLN A 70 7.02 12.22 2.02
C GLN A 70 5.99 11.08 2.03
N ILE A 71 5.38 10.80 0.88
CA ILE A 71 4.46 9.67 0.73
C ILE A 71 5.21 8.36 0.86
N LEU A 72 6.37 8.23 0.20
CA LEU A 72 7.19 7.02 0.28
C LEU A 72 7.71 6.75 1.69
N GLU A 73 8.16 7.79 2.40
CA GLU A 73 8.59 7.62 3.79
C GLU A 73 7.43 7.20 4.69
N SER A 74 6.26 7.83 4.52
CA SER A 74 5.06 7.47 5.29
C SER A 74 4.64 6.02 5.03
N LEU A 75 4.71 5.56 3.78
CA LEU A 75 4.45 4.17 3.41
C LEU A 75 5.41 3.19 4.11
N ARG A 76 6.71 3.50 4.17
CA ARG A 76 7.69 2.66 4.89
C ARG A 76 7.37 2.56 6.38
N GLN A 77 6.97 3.68 7.00
CA GLN A 77 6.57 3.66 8.41
C GLN A 77 5.35 2.76 8.64
N VAL A 78 4.32 2.84 7.78
CA VAL A 78 3.15 1.95 7.90
C VAL A 78 3.52 0.48 7.67
N TYR A 79 4.42 0.17 6.74
CA TYR A 79 4.92 -1.19 6.55
C TYR A 79 5.55 -1.73 7.85
N LEU A 80 6.46 -0.98 8.48
CA LEU A 80 7.11 -1.38 9.73
C LEU A 80 6.13 -1.51 10.90
N ASP A 81 5.20 -0.55 11.02
CA ASP A 81 4.15 -0.60 12.06
C ASP A 81 3.30 -1.87 11.91
N THR A 82 2.91 -2.20 10.68
CA THR A 82 2.06 -3.38 10.44
C THR A 82 2.82 -4.68 10.62
N GLU A 83 4.08 -4.76 10.19
CA GLU A 83 4.96 -5.90 10.44
C GLU A 83 5.10 -6.18 11.94
N GLY A 84 5.46 -5.16 12.73
CA GLY A 84 5.62 -5.32 14.18
C GLY A 84 4.33 -5.70 14.91
N ASN A 85 3.18 -5.18 14.48
CA ASN A 85 1.88 -5.58 15.05
C ASN A 85 1.53 -7.04 14.74
N LEU A 86 1.78 -7.47 13.49
CA LEU A 86 1.48 -8.84 13.06
C LEU A 86 2.40 -9.87 13.73
N GLU A 87 3.68 -9.54 13.90
CA GLU A 87 4.62 -10.38 14.65
C GLU A 87 4.19 -10.53 16.11
N ALA A 88 3.76 -9.44 16.77
CA ALA A 88 3.31 -9.48 18.16
C ALA A 88 2.01 -10.29 18.36
N GLU A 89 1.12 -10.36 17.37
CA GLU A 89 -0.09 -11.20 17.41
C GLU A 89 0.18 -12.68 17.13
N ALA A 90 1.31 -13.00 16.49
CA ALA A 90 1.69 -14.36 16.14
C ALA A 90 2.44 -15.11 17.27
N GLU A 91 2.91 -14.39 18.30
CA GLU A 91 3.56 -14.92 19.50
C GLU A 91 2.57 -15.33 20.61
#